data_AF-A0A1G3WM11-F1
#
_entry.id   AF-A0A1G3WM11-F1
#
_cell.length_a   1.000
_cell.length_b   1.000
_cell.length_c   1.000
_cell.angle_alpha   90.00
_cell.angle_beta   90.00
_cell.angle_gamma   90.00
#
_symmetry.space_group_name_H-M   'P 1'
#
loop_
_entity.id
_entity.type
_entity.pdbx_description
1 polymer ?
#
loop_
_entity_poly.entity_id
_entity_poly.type
_entity_poly.pdbx_seq_one_letter_code
_entity_poly.pdbx_strand_id
1 'polypeptide(L)'
;MDKYMKLYKQFWMDWKNYQGVTNLNDFWTTFVIHLIVQMLIGIIIGFIPVPILTYIVSIVLFVPFVAMGVRRLHDVGEKGTYMLWFLLPIVGWIFVILKWVKPTKVVA
;
A
#
# COMPACT_ATOMS: atom_id res chain seq x y z
N MET A 1 -2.85 -10.68 -18.17
CA MET A 1 -2.81 -11.29 -16.82
C MET A 1 -1.42 -11.12 -16.21
N ASP A 2 -0.36 -11.29 -17.00
CA ASP A 2 1.05 -11.22 -16.58
C ASP A 2 1.47 -9.91 -15.93
N LYS A 3 0.96 -8.77 -16.42
CA LYS A 3 1.25 -7.44 -15.84
C LYS A 3 0.82 -7.37 -14.37
N TYR A 4 -0.42 -7.74 -14.06
CA TYR A 4 -0.98 -7.65 -12.70
C TYR A 4 -0.24 -8.57 -11.72
N MET A 5 0.08 -9.79 -12.17
CA MET A 5 0.86 -10.74 -11.39
C MET A 5 2.26 -10.19 -11.08
N LYS A 6 2.93 -9.62 -12.09
CA LYS A 6 4.25 -9.00 -11.92
C LYS A 6 4.22 -7.86 -10.91
N LEU A 7 3.24 -6.96 -11.01
CA LEU A 7 3.08 -5.83 -10.10
C LEU A 7 2.86 -6.29 -8.65
N TYR A 8 1.97 -7.26 -8.45
CA TYR A 8 1.68 -7.77 -7.11
C TYR A 8 2.89 -8.52 -6.51
N LYS A 9 3.62 -9.28 -7.33
CA LYS A 9 4.88 -9.91 -6.91
C LYS A 9 5.92 -8.87 -6.51
N GLN A 10 6.10 -7.81 -7.31
CA GLN A 10 7.02 -6.71 -7.00
C GLN A 10 6.62 -5.99 -5.70
N PHE A 11 5.33 -5.76 -5.47
CA PHE A 11 4.83 -5.18 -4.22
C PHE A 11 5.29 -5.93 -2.98
N TRP A 12 5.19 -7.27 -3.00
CA TRP A 12 5.65 -8.12 -1.90
C TRP A 12 7.17 -8.21 -1.80
N MET A 13 7.89 -8.22 -2.92
CA MET A 13 9.36 -8.35 -2.93
C MET A 13 10.06 -7.05 -2.51
N ASP A 14 9.56 -5.91 -2.99
CA ASP A 14 10.18 -4.60 -2.80
C ASP A 14 9.74 -3.91 -1.50
N TRP A 15 9.18 -4.64 -0.53
CA TRP A 15 8.70 -4.05 0.73
C TRP A 15 9.82 -3.33 1.53
N LYS A 16 11.09 -3.69 1.31
CA LYS A 16 12.26 -3.03 1.92
C LYS A 16 12.78 -1.82 1.13
N ASN A 17 12.37 -1.68 -0.13
CA ASN A 17 12.88 -0.62 -1.00
C ASN A 17 11.98 0.62 -0.94
N TYR A 18 12.44 1.66 -0.25
CA TYR A 18 11.69 2.91 -0.09
C TYR A 18 12.06 4.02 -1.10
N GLN A 19 13.01 3.75 -2.00
CA GLN A 19 13.56 4.72 -2.96
C GLN A 19 13.08 4.48 -4.41
N GLY A 20 12.31 3.41 -4.64
CA GLY A 20 11.82 3.09 -5.99
C GLY A 20 10.67 3.99 -6.43
N VAL A 21 10.57 4.20 -7.76
CA VAL A 21 9.49 4.98 -8.39
C VAL A 21 8.33 4.08 -8.79
N THR A 22 7.11 4.51 -8.50
CA THR A 22 5.86 3.82 -8.84
C THR A 22 4.97 4.71 -9.69
N ASN A 23 4.68 4.27 -10.92
CA ASN A 23 3.73 4.96 -11.80
C ASN A 23 2.35 5.06 -11.14
N LEU A 24 1.62 6.15 -11.37
CA LEU A 24 0.28 6.38 -10.82
C LEU A 24 -0.68 5.21 -11.10
N ASN A 25 -0.71 4.72 -12.33
CA ASN A 25 -1.57 3.60 -12.72
C ASN A 25 -1.17 2.30 -12.03
N ASP A 26 0.12 2.01 -11.94
CA ASP A 26 0.63 0.79 -11.32
C ASP A 26 0.42 0.82 -9.78
N PHE A 27 0.51 2.00 -9.17
CA PHE A 27 0.15 2.24 -7.77
C PHE A 27 -1.31 1.90 -7.49
N TRP A 28 -2.25 2.53 -8.19
CA TRP A 28 -3.69 2.31 -7.96
C TRP A 28 -4.13 0.90 -8.31
N THR A 29 -3.57 0.31 -9.37
CA THR A 29 -3.83 -1.08 -9.74
C THR A 29 -3.42 -2.02 -8.62
N THR A 30 -2.21 -1.86 -8.08
CA THR A 30 -1.74 -2.71 -6.99
C THR A 30 -2.49 -2.46 -5.69
N PHE A 31 -2.86 -1.21 -5.40
CA PHE A 31 -3.68 -0.86 -4.24
C PHE A 31 -5.02 -1.58 -4.26
N VAL A 32 -5.72 -1.58 -5.40
CA VAL A 32 -7.01 -2.27 -5.54
C VAL A 32 -6.86 -3.78 -5.41
N ILE A 33 -5.84 -4.38 -6.05
CA ILE A 33 -5.55 -5.82 -5.90
C ILE A 33 -5.30 -6.17 -4.44
N HIS A 34 -4.47 -5.38 -3.74
CA HIS A 34 -4.17 -5.61 -2.33
C HIS A 34 -5.40 -5.46 -1.43
N LEU A 35 -6.27 -4.49 -1.73
CA LEU A 35 -7.54 -4.29 -1.00
C LEU A 35 -8.46 -5.50 -1.15
N ILE A 36 -8.60 -6.04 -2.37
CA ILE A 36 -9.38 -7.27 -2.61
C ILE A 36 -8.77 -8.45 -1.84
N VAL A 37 -7.45 -8.64 -1.92
CA VAL A 37 -6.76 -9.71 -1.20
C VAL A 37 -6.96 -9.59 0.31
N GLN A 38 -6.89 -8.37 0.87
CA GLN A 38 -7.10 -8.13 2.28
C GLN A 38 -8.54 -8.45 2.71
N MET A 39 -9.55 -8.10 1.89
CA MET A 39 -10.95 -8.49 2.16
C MET A 39 -11.14 -10.00 2.16
N LEU A 40 -10.59 -10.71 1.16
CA LEU A 40 -10.70 -12.17 1.05
C LEU A 40 -10.02 -12.88 2.23
N ILE A 41 -8.80 -12.45 2.57
CA ILE A 41 -8.06 -13.00 3.72
C ILE A 41 -8.81 -12.69 5.03
N GLY A 42 -9.36 -11.49 5.18
CA GLY A 42 -10.14 -11.11 6.36
C GLY A 42 -11.38 -11.99 6.58
N ILE A 43 -12.11 -12.32 5.51
CA ILE A 43 -13.24 -13.24 5.56
C ILE A 43 -12.80 -14.61 6.05
N ILE A 44 -11.73 -15.17 5.47
CA ILE A 44 -11.21 -16.50 5.83
C ILE A 44 -10.77 -16.56 7.30
N ILE A 45 -10.01 -15.56 7.75
CA ILE A 45 -9.50 -15.50 9.12
C ILE A 45 -10.62 -15.30 10.14
N GLY A 46 -11.70 -14.61 9.77
CA GLY A 46 -12.86 -14.43 10.65
C GLY A 46 -13.53 -15.73 11.08
N PHE A 47 -13.35 -16.83 10.32
CA PHE A 47 -13.85 -18.16 10.70
C PHE A 47 -12.89 -18.95 11.59
N ILE A 48 -11.67 -18.47 11.81
CA ILE A 48 -10.65 -19.16 12.61
C ILE A 48 -10.70 -18.59 14.04
N PRO A 49 -10.98 -19.40 15.09
CA PRO A 49 -11.12 -18.93 16.47
C PRO A 49 -9.74 -18.70 17.14
N VAL A 50 -8.84 -18.01 16.46
CA VAL A 50 -7.48 -17.69 16.93
C VAL A 50 -7.29 -16.18 16.82
N PRO A 51 -7.68 -15.39 17.85
CA PRO A 51 -7.65 -13.93 17.77
C PRO A 51 -6.27 -13.35 17.43
N ILE A 52 -5.20 -13.98 17.94
CA ILE A 52 -3.83 -13.53 17.67
C ILE A 52 -3.42 -13.64 16.20
N LEU A 53 -4.00 -14.60 15.46
CA LEU A 53 -3.75 -14.76 14.03
C LEU A 53 -4.22 -13.54 13.23
N THR A 54 -5.37 -12.96 13.63
CA THR A 54 -5.92 -11.75 12.99
C THR A 54 -4.95 -10.57 13.09
N TYR A 55 -4.34 -10.36 14.26
CA TYR A 55 -3.36 -9.29 14.46
C TYR A 55 -2.06 -9.53 13.70
N ILE A 56 -1.57 -10.77 13.64
CA ILE A 56 -0.34 -11.09 12.90
C ILE A 56 -0.57 -10.84 11.40
N VAL A 57 -1.67 -11.33 10.85
CA VAL A 57 -1.95 -11.19 9.42
C VAL A 57 -2.22 -9.73 9.04
N SER A 58 -2.90 -8.96 9.89
CA SER A 58 -3.10 -7.53 9.61
C SER A 58 -1.77 -6.78 9.54
N ILE A 59 -0.81 -7.06 10.43
CA ILE A 59 0.54 -6.46 10.38
C ILE A 59 1.27 -6.87 9.11
N VAL A 60 1.26 -8.16 8.74
CA VAL A 60 1.94 -8.66 7.54
C VAL A 60 1.40 -8.02 6.27
N LEU A 61 0.09 -7.81 6.17
CA LEU A 61 -0.53 -7.13 5.03
C LEU A 61 -0.27 -5.62 5.06
N PHE A 62 -0.17 -5.02 6.24
CA PHE A 62 0.00 -3.57 6.39
C PHE A 62 1.40 -3.08 6.02
N VAL A 63 2.46 -3.83 6.33
CA VAL A 63 3.86 -3.43 6.06
C VAL A 63 4.13 -3.10 4.58
N PRO A 64 3.84 -3.98 3.60
CA PRO A 64 4.10 -3.67 2.19
C PRO A 64 3.20 -2.55 1.67
N PHE A 65 1.98 -2.39 2.20
CA PHE A 65 1.10 -1.26 1.90
C PHE A 65 1.74 0.07 2.29
N VAL A 66 2.31 0.16 3.51
CA VAL A 66 3.05 1.33 3.97
C VAL A 66 4.25 1.61 3.06
N ALA A 67 5.04 0.59 2.72
CA ALA A 67 6.21 0.74 1.87
C ALA A 67 5.86 1.32 0.48
N MET A 68 4.79 0.81 -0.15
CA MET A 68 4.29 1.35 -1.41
C MET A 68 3.80 2.80 -1.27
N GLY A 69 3.05 3.09 -0.21
CA GLY A 69 2.55 4.43 0.08
C GLY A 69 3.66 5.46 0.23
N VAL A 70 4.76 5.08 0.90
CA VAL A 70 5.96 5.91 1.07
C VAL A 70 6.66 6.16 -0.26
N ARG A 71 6.87 5.12 -1.09
CA ARG A 71 7.43 5.30 -2.45
C ARG A 71 6.62 6.31 -3.25
N ARG A 72 5.29 6.16 -3.21
CA ARG A 72 4.40 7.07 -3.95
C ARG A 72 4.48 8.51 -3.45
N LEU A 73 4.67 8.74 -2.15
CA LEU A 73 4.89 10.08 -1.61
C LEU A 73 6.22 10.67 -2.09
N HIS A 74 7.29 9.87 -2.08
CA HIS A 74 8.60 10.29 -2.60
C HIS A 74 8.53 10.65 -4.10
N ASP A 75 7.78 9.90 -4.90
CA ASP A 75 7.59 10.17 -6.33
C ASP A 75 6.92 11.52 -6.63
N VAL A 76 6.06 11.97 -5.73
CA VAL A 76 5.37 13.26 -5.81
C VAL A 76 6.24 14.40 -5.23
N GLY A 77 7.44 14.08 -4.74
CA GLY A 77 8.36 15.02 -4.09
C GLY A 77 7.94 15.38 -2.66
N GLU A 78 7.12 14.55 -2.02
CA GLU A 78 6.62 14.75 -0.66
C GLU A 78 7.39 13.82 0.31
N LYS A 79 7.43 14.16 1.60
CA LYS A 79 8.17 13.35 2.60
C LYS A 79 7.42 12.05 2.88
N GLY A 80 8.14 10.93 2.95
CA GLY A 80 7.58 9.63 3.33
C GLY A 80 6.94 9.60 4.73
N THR A 81 7.36 10.51 5.62
CA THR A 81 6.74 10.70 6.95
C THR A 81 5.27 11.10 6.87
N TYR A 82 4.79 11.64 5.74
CA TYR A 82 3.37 11.91 5.56
C TYR A 82 2.50 10.66 5.56
N MET A 83 3.09 9.48 5.35
CA MET A 83 2.38 8.21 5.50
C MET A 83 1.85 8.01 6.93
N LEU A 84 2.47 8.61 7.95
CA LEU A 84 2.00 8.53 9.34
C LEU A 84 0.65 9.21 9.54
N TRP A 85 0.28 10.18 8.70
CA TRP A 85 -1.06 10.77 8.74
C TRP A 85 -2.14 9.73 8.42
N PHE A 86 -1.82 8.64 7.73
CA PHE A 86 -2.76 7.56 7.47
C PHE A 86 -3.28 6.89 8.76
N LEU A 87 -2.58 7.04 9.90
CA LEU A 87 -3.04 6.55 11.20
C LEU A 87 -4.22 7.34 11.76
N LEU A 88 -4.46 8.57 11.28
CA LEU A 88 -5.62 9.36 11.65
C LEU A 88 -6.78 9.03 10.69
N PRO A 89 -7.85 8.39 11.18
CA PRO A 89 -8.96 8.00 10.33
C PRO A 89 -9.65 9.23 9.73
N ILE A 90 -10.23 9.05 8.55
CA ILE A 90 -10.97 10.08 7.79
C ILE A 90 -10.07 11.22 7.30
N VAL A 91 -9.64 12.12 8.19
CA VAL A 91 -8.87 13.32 7.81
C VAL A 91 -7.50 12.94 7.27
N GLY A 92 -6.80 12.04 7.95
CA GLY A 92 -5.48 11.59 7.54
C GLY A 92 -5.51 10.75 6.27
N TRP A 93 -6.53 9.91 6.10
CA TRP A 93 -6.74 9.14 4.87
C TRP A 93 -6.96 10.06 3.67
N ILE A 94 -7.86 11.03 3.79
CA ILE A 94 -8.12 12.01 2.73
C ILE A 94 -6.84 12.76 2.39
N PHE A 95 -6.09 13.24 3.40
CA PHE A 95 -4.84 13.96 3.19
C PHE A 95 -3.82 13.13 2.39
N VAL A 96 -3.58 11.87 2.77
CA VAL A 96 -2.61 11.00 2.09
C VAL A 96 -3.08 10.64 0.67
N ILE A 97 -4.36 10.34 0.48
CA ILE A 97 -4.93 10.02 -0.83
C ILE A 97 -4.77 11.21 -1.79
N LEU A 98 -5.04 12.44 -1.34
CA LEU A 98 -4.86 13.64 -2.15
C LEU A 98 -3.41 13.81 -2.62
N LYS A 99 -2.42 13.37 -1.82
CA LYS A 99 -1.02 13.39 -2.22
C LYS A 99 -0.72 12.31 -3.27
N TRP A 100 -1.26 11.10 -3.10
CA TRP A 100 -1.03 9.98 -4.03
C TRP A 100 -1.60 10.19 -5.44
N VAL A 101 -2.65 10.99 -5.58
CA VAL A 101 -3.28 11.29 -6.89
C VAL A 101 -2.44 12.24 -7.75
N LYS A 102 -1.59 13.08 -7.14
CA LYS A 102 -0.80 14.09 -7.88
C LYS A 102 0.15 13.46 -8.88
N PRO A 103 0.43 14.06 -10.06
CA PRO A 103 1.40 13.50 -11.00
C PRO A 103 2.79 13.39 -10.38
N THR A 104 3.58 12.42 -10.86
CA THR A 104 4.98 12.24 -10.46
C THR A 104 5.77 13.51 -10.77
N LYS A 105 6.54 13.99 -9.80
CA LYS A 105 7.40 15.18 -9.94
C LYS A 105 8.87 14.84 -10.14
N VAL A 106 9.29 13.66 -9.71
CA VAL A 106 10.63 13.15 -9.99
C VAL A 106 10.69 12.83 -11.47
N VAL A 107 11.43 13.65 -12.22
CA VAL A 107 11.70 13.40 -13.64
C VAL A 107 12.50 12.10 -13.72
N ALA A 108 11.96 11.11 -14.43
CA ALA A 108 12.68 9.86 -14.73
C ALA A 108 13.89 10.11 -15.63
#